data_AF-R6TTZ5-F1
#
_entry.id   AF-R6TTZ5-F1
#
_cell.length_a   1.000
_cell.length_b   1.000
_cell.length_c   1.000
_cell.angle_alpha   90.00
_cell.angle_beta   90.00
_cell.angle_gamma   90.00
#
_symmetry.space_group_name_H-M   'P 1'
#
loop_
_entity.id
_entity.type
_entity.pdbx_description
1 polymer ?
#
loop_
_entity_poly.entity_id
_entity_poly.type
_entity_poly.pdbx_seq_one_letter_code
_entity_poly.pdbx_strand_id
1 'polypeptide(L)'
;MKEIIKTNKQPLVSGWSVGTDPDNIGKDSGYPLSPTESARPAEVPSAIQERFPEYCGVAWYWCRFDCLIGGGDRLILRFGVVDYMAEVWLNGSCLGSYEGGETAFEFDVTDSIRKTGENLLAVRVINTCGKDIDGIHDIGPSLIGAGDVHCYPTSPHDEHTYDYLMKVGTGMRPVIISEYGIGTNFNVIHEARMFEQYGADPDLCDYKWVREQSEGLKRDFSKFGFDRVYPFPETMLIESQRLGARQRTLGFNLIRANPHIAGFSMTGLLDHGMCGEGLWSYWRRWKPEMFDAISDGFSPLRFCLMTWQTNAYSGREFRVKASLATEDALRPGRYSASFRIVRDCVTVWSKDTEIVIPGSMPLAVPVFDEKITLDVPTGKYTLLANLNNGGSPTGEKLDFYITDTSYLNAQGTSVRVWGVNEKAAAFMTSCGVNVLPFSGETDLPVIVGNPEDHGDDAKWNSLRTAAENGHKTVFMQSRLFLDHPELTAKTGFADFRCVYTQDFLYHKEYVPMPHPIFDGLRPGMMDLDYVSTVFPHETIETEASPEPICSGFVTGSIWVEGAYRSSYSIAEWKTGRGSVILSMPYVLENIGDNPIADILLINTVKYINR
;
A
#
# COMPACT_ATOMS: atom_id res chain seq x y z
N MET A 1 24.70 -30.06 37.33
CA MET A 1 23.53 -30.58 38.08
C MET A 1 22.50 -29.45 38.10
N LYS A 2 21.51 -29.45 37.19
CA LYS A 2 20.37 -28.53 37.30
C LYS A 2 19.42 -29.18 38.29
N GLU A 3 19.28 -28.58 39.46
CA GLU A 3 18.27 -28.96 40.42
C GLU A 3 16.91 -28.80 39.72
N ILE A 4 16.24 -29.90 39.41
CA ILE A 4 14.85 -29.87 38.96
C ILE A 4 14.05 -29.54 40.21
N ILE A 5 13.86 -28.25 40.47
CA ILE A 5 12.88 -27.79 41.44
C ILE A 5 11.52 -28.26 40.90
N LYS A 6 10.93 -29.27 41.54
CA LYS A 6 9.53 -29.64 41.32
C LYS A 6 8.68 -28.48 41.85
N THR A 7 8.42 -27.45 41.04
CA THR A 7 7.36 -26.49 41.32
C THR A 7 6.02 -27.20 41.18
N ASN A 8 5.33 -27.39 42.30
CA ASN A 8 3.92 -27.75 42.30
C ASN A 8 3.15 -26.57 41.65
N LYS A 9 2.31 -26.83 40.65
CA LYS A 9 1.60 -25.80 39.87
C LYS A 9 0.11 -26.07 39.89
N GLN A 10 -0.67 -25.01 40.06
CA GLN A 10 -2.12 -25.01 39.95
C GLN A 10 -2.52 -24.03 38.83
N PRO A 11 -3.03 -24.52 37.69
CA PRO A 11 -3.55 -23.64 36.66
C PRO A 11 -4.91 -23.06 37.09
N LEU A 12 -5.09 -21.76 36.88
CA LEU A 12 -6.35 -21.06 37.13
C LEU A 12 -7.11 -20.88 35.81
N VAL A 13 -7.74 -21.95 35.31
CA VAL A 13 -8.45 -21.98 34.01
C VAL A 13 -9.98 -21.90 34.14
N SER A 14 -10.51 -21.93 35.36
CA SER A 14 -11.94 -21.93 35.66
C SER A 14 -12.26 -20.94 36.77
N GLY A 15 -13.53 -20.56 36.90
CA GLY A 15 -13.99 -19.65 37.94
C GLY A 15 -13.75 -18.17 37.60
N TRP A 16 -13.51 -17.87 36.32
CA TRP A 16 -13.32 -16.52 35.82
C TRP A 16 -14.64 -15.84 35.45
N SER A 17 -14.67 -14.54 35.69
CA SER A 17 -15.70 -13.62 35.19
C SER A 17 -15.04 -12.33 34.71
N VAL A 18 -15.68 -11.65 33.78
CA VAL A 18 -15.20 -10.41 33.16
C VAL A 18 -16.30 -9.36 33.12
N GLY A 19 -15.94 -8.10 33.35
CA GLY A 19 -16.81 -6.94 33.28
C GLY A 19 -16.09 -5.73 32.72
N THR A 20 -16.82 -4.88 32.01
CA THR A 20 -16.31 -3.61 31.45
C THR A 20 -16.39 -2.49 32.48
N ASP A 21 -15.44 -1.56 32.46
CA ASP A 21 -15.36 -0.37 33.31
C ASP A 21 -15.10 0.88 32.44
N PRO A 22 -16.07 1.31 31.61
CA PRO A 22 -15.86 2.35 30.61
C PRO A 22 -15.48 3.72 31.18
N ASP A 23 -15.91 4.01 32.42
CA ASP A 23 -15.63 5.27 33.12
C ASP A 23 -14.39 5.18 34.01
N ASN A 24 -13.72 4.02 34.04
CA ASN A 24 -12.52 3.75 34.82
C ASN A 24 -12.66 4.04 36.33
N ILE A 25 -13.83 3.76 36.90
CA ILE A 25 -14.12 4.05 38.32
C ILE A 25 -13.85 2.85 39.24
N GLY A 26 -13.71 1.65 38.67
CA GLY A 26 -13.68 0.39 39.39
C GLY A 26 -12.53 0.29 40.39
N LYS A 27 -11.39 0.91 40.07
CA LYS A 27 -10.20 0.95 40.94
C LYS A 27 -10.52 1.54 42.31
N ASP A 28 -11.34 2.58 42.32
CA ASP A 28 -11.76 3.31 43.53
C ASP A 28 -13.13 2.85 44.06
N SER A 29 -13.81 1.92 43.36
CA SER A 29 -15.21 1.56 43.60
C SER A 29 -15.44 0.09 44.01
N GLY A 30 -14.53 -0.48 44.80
CA GLY A 30 -14.72 -1.80 45.42
C GLY A 30 -14.59 -3.01 44.48
N TYR A 31 -14.26 -2.80 43.20
CA TYR A 31 -14.08 -3.89 42.22
C TYR A 31 -12.90 -4.82 42.59
N PRO A 32 -11.81 -4.37 43.25
CA PRO A 32 -10.81 -5.27 43.80
C PRO A 32 -11.33 -6.29 44.84
N LEU A 33 -12.50 -6.04 45.44
CA LEU A 33 -13.06 -6.83 46.54
C LEU A 33 -14.15 -7.80 46.09
N SER A 34 -14.81 -7.55 44.96
CA SER A 34 -15.86 -8.41 44.43
C SER A 34 -16.18 -8.13 42.96
N PRO A 35 -16.61 -9.15 42.19
CA PRO A 35 -17.20 -8.94 40.87
C PRO A 35 -18.40 -8.01 40.92
N THR A 36 -18.60 -7.26 39.84
CA THR A 36 -19.78 -6.39 39.67
C THR A 36 -21.02 -7.18 39.29
N GLU A 37 -22.20 -6.55 39.40
CA GLU A 37 -23.45 -7.14 38.88
C GLU A 37 -23.43 -7.34 37.36
N SER A 38 -22.64 -6.53 36.64
CA SER A 38 -22.45 -6.63 35.20
C SER A 38 -21.44 -7.71 34.77
N ALA A 39 -20.74 -8.34 35.73
CA ALA A 39 -19.75 -9.36 35.45
C ALA A 39 -20.39 -10.60 34.83
N ARG A 40 -19.77 -11.11 33.77
CA ARG A 40 -20.24 -12.29 33.04
C ARG A 40 -19.19 -13.40 33.14
N PRO A 41 -19.58 -14.69 33.16
CA PRO A 41 -18.62 -15.78 33.09
C PRO A 41 -17.67 -15.63 31.89
N ALA A 42 -16.40 -15.96 32.08
CA ALA A 42 -15.35 -15.87 31.07
C ALA A 42 -14.51 -17.16 31.08
N GLU A 43 -14.04 -17.56 29.90
CA GLU A 43 -12.98 -18.55 29.78
C GLU A 43 -11.63 -17.83 29.80
N VAL A 44 -10.59 -18.44 30.38
CA VAL A 44 -9.23 -17.87 30.35
C VAL A 44 -8.26 -18.98 29.95
N PRO A 45 -7.44 -18.79 28.90
CA PRO A 45 -7.24 -17.56 28.13
C PRO A 45 -8.39 -17.24 27.15
N SER A 46 -8.80 -15.97 27.05
CA SER A 46 -9.71 -15.44 26.02
C SER A 46 -9.51 -13.94 25.83
N ALA A 47 -9.90 -13.42 24.67
CA ALA A 47 -9.95 -11.98 24.42
C ALA A 47 -11.24 -11.37 25.00
N ILE A 48 -11.19 -10.12 25.48
CA ILE A 48 -12.38 -9.44 26.00
C ILE A 48 -13.50 -9.35 24.96
N GLN A 49 -13.14 -9.23 23.67
CA GLN A 49 -14.06 -9.12 22.55
C GLN A 49 -14.90 -10.38 22.34
N GLU A 50 -14.48 -11.54 22.87
CA GLU A 50 -15.31 -12.75 22.86
C GLU A 50 -16.56 -12.58 23.71
N ARG A 51 -16.48 -11.78 24.81
CA ARG A 51 -17.63 -11.53 25.68
C ARG A 51 -18.33 -10.20 25.40
N PHE A 52 -17.57 -9.21 24.94
CA PHE A 52 -18.05 -7.88 24.62
C PHE A 52 -17.50 -7.47 23.24
N PRO A 53 -18.16 -7.87 22.15
CA PRO A 53 -17.74 -7.51 20.80
C PRO A 53 -17.52 -6.00 20.67
N GLU A 54 -16.45 -5.60 19.99
CA GLU A 54 -16.07 -4.20 19.77
C GLU A 54 -15.69 -3.40 21.04
N TYR A 55 -15.73 -4.01 22.22
CA TYR A 55 -15.30 -3.34 23.44
C TYR A 55 -13.79 -3.22 23.49
N CYS A 56 -13.37 -2.04 23.93
CA CYS A 56 -11.98 -1.69 24.09
C CYS A 56 -11.95 -0.53 25.12
N GLY A 57 -11.00 -0.55 26.06
CA GLY A 57 -11.02 0.29 27.26
C GLY A 57 -10.54 -0.46 28.51
N VAL A 58 -11.11 -0.14 29.68
CA VAL A 58 -10.77 -0.78 30.96
C VAL A 58 -11.71 -1.93 31.25
N ALA A 59 -11.15 -3.08 31.60
CA ALA A 59 -11.92 -4.24 32.00
C ALA A 59 -11.37 -4.88 33.26
N TRP A 60 -12.25 -5.58 33.96
CA TRP A 60 -11.93 -6.29 35.17
C TRP A 60 -12.20 -7.77 34.99
N TYR A 61 -11.22 -8.57 35.36
CA TYR A 61 -11.32 -10.02 35.44
C TYR A 61 -11.27 -10.43 36.90
N TRP A 62 -12.14 -11.36 37.28
CA TRP A 62 -12.17 -11.92 38.62
C TRP A 62 -12.12 -13.43 38.57
N CYS A 63 -11.22 -14.04 39.33
CA CYS A 63 -11.12 -15.49 39.50
C CYS A 63 -11.32 -15.87 40.96
N ARG A 64 -12.27 -16.76 41.21
CA ARG A 64 -12.48 -17.39 42.52
C ARG A 64 -11.86 -18.79 42.53
N PHE A 65 -10.99 -19.08 43.48
CA PHE A 65 -10.29 -20.37 43.55
C PHE A 65 -9.85 -20.75 44.98
N ASP A 66 -9.76 -22.05 45.23
CA ASP A 66 -9.12 -22.59 46.43
C ASP A 66 -7.64 -22.87 46.16
N CYS A 67 -6.77 -22.57 47.13
CA CYS A 67 -5.33 -22.87 47.01
C CYS A 67 -5.09 -24.37 47.27
N LEU A 68 -4.75 -25.12 46.22
CA LEU A 68 -4.46 -26.57 46.26
C LEU A 68 -2.96 -26.86 46.43
N ILE A 69 -2.12 -25.83 46.40
CA ILE A 69 -0.68 -25.94 46.60
C ILE A 69 -0.36 -25.80 48.09
N GLY A 70 0.10 -26.91 48.71
CA GLY A 70 0.58 -26.94 50.09
C GLY A 70 2.09 -27.18 50.20
N GLY A 71 2.69 -26.78 51.34
CA GLY A 71 4.02 -27.23 51.75
C GLY A 71 5.25 -26.47 51.21
N GLY A 72 5.08 -25.25 50.66
CA GLY A 72 6.19 -24.41 50.20
C GLY A 72 6.35 -23.09 50.98
N ASP A 73 7.58 -22.59 51.06
CA ASP A 73 7.93 -21.32 51.71
C ASP A 73 7.61 -20.09 50.84
N ARG A 74 7.33 -20.29 49.55
CA ARG A 74 7.11 -19.22 48.58
C ARG A 74 6.11 -19.62 47.49
N LEU A 75 5.11 -18.77 47.23
CA LEU A 75 4.08 -18.96 46.21
C LEU A 75 4.11 -17.79 45.22
N ILE A 76 4.17 -18.10 43.92
CA ILE A 76 4.23 -17.13 42.84
C ILE A 76 2.99 -17.25 41.96
N LEU A 77 2.30 -16.12 41.74
CA LEU A 77 1.26 -16.00 40.74
C LEU A 77 1.90 -15.57 39.41
N ARG A 78 1.67 -16.34 38.35
CA ARG A 78 2.26 -16.10 37.02
C ARG A 78 1.18 -15.86 35.99
N PHE A 79 1.32 -14.78 35.25
CA PHE A 79 0.51 -14.45 34.08
C PHE A 79 1.28 -14.82 32.81
N GLY A 80 0.61 -15.43 31.84
CA GLY A 80 1.20 -15.72 30.53
C GLY A 80 1.22 -14.48 29.63
N VAL A 81 0.10 -13.76 29.60
CA VAL A 81 -0.13 -12.57 28.78
C VAL A 81 -1.31 -11.78 29.37
N VAL A 82 -1.28 -10.47 29.19
CA VAL A 82 -2.43 -9.55 29.27
C VAL A 82 -2.36 -8.63 28.05
N ASP A 83 -3.47 -7.94 27.73
CA ASP A 83 -3.60 -7.12 26.52
C ASP A 83 -2.51 -6.02 26.43
N TYR A 84 -2.55 -5.01 27.31
CA TYR A 84 -1.50 -3.98 27.37
C TYR A 84 -0.97 -3.71 28.79
N MET A 85 -1.84 -3.40 29.74
CA MET A 85 -1.45 -3.21 31.15
C MET A 85 -2.35 -4.02 32.07
N ALA A 86 -1.77 -4.54 33.15
CA ALA A 86 -2.51 -5.14 34.26
C ALA A 86 -2.20 -4.47 35.59
N GLU A 87 -3.23 -4.27 36.41
CA GLU A 87 -3.09 -4.08 37.85
C GLU A 87 -3.77 -5.26 38.56
N VAL A 88 -3.10 -5.82 39.56
CA VAL A 88 -3.51 -7.12 40.14
C VAL A 88 -3.72 -7.00 41.64
N TRP A 89 -4.85 -7.55 42.10
CA TRP A 89 -5.18 -7.68 43.51
C TRP A 89 -5.49 -9.13 43.88
N LEU A 90 -5.03 -9.57 45.05
CA LEU A 90 -5.41 -10.85 45.64
C LEU A 90 -6.05 -10.60 47.00
N ASN A 91 -7.29 -11.07 47.17
CA ASN A 91 -8.09 -10.89 48.37
C ASN A 91 -8.21 -9.42 48.82
N GLY A 92 -8.24 -8.49 47.84
CA GLY A 92 -8.27 -7.04 48.09
C GLY A 92 -6.90 -6.39 48.31
N SER A 93 -5.82 -7.17 48.46
CA SER A 93 -4.46 -6.63 48.56
C SER A 93 -3.87 -6.38 47.18
N CYS A 94 -3.42 -5.15 46.92
CA CYS A 94 -2.72 -4.83 45.67
C CYS A 94 -1.37 -5.55 45.62
N LEU A 95 -1.14 -6.33 44.57
CA LEU A 95 0.13 -7.02 44.31
C LEU A 95 1.09 -6.16 43.48
N GLY A 96 0.55 -5.26 42.66
CA GLY A 96 1.30 -4.35 41.81
C GLY A 96 0.70 -4.22 40.42
N SER A 97 1.46 -3.60 39.53
CA SER A 97 1.11 -3.40 38.13
C SER A 97 2.17 -3.96 37.19
N TYR A 98 1.76 -4.20 35.95
CA TYR A 98 2.61 -4.62 34.86
C TYR A 98 2.19 -3.87 33.59
N GLU A 99 3.16 -3.29 32.90
CA GLU A 99 2.99 -2.60 31.63
C GLU A 99 3.80 -3.32 30.56
N GLY A 100 3.14 -3.73 29.48
CA GLY A 100 3.73 -4.44 28.35
C GLY A 100 2.72 -5.37 27.69
N GLY A 101 2.54 -5.24 26.38
CA GLY A 101 1.70 -6.17 25.63
C GLY A 101 2.36 -7.54 25.49
N GLU A 102 1.59 -8.60 25.64
CA GLU A 102 1.96 -9.94 25.14
C GLU A 102 3.21 -10.60 25.75
N THR A 103 3.65 -10.19 26.95
CA THR A 103 4.73 -10.90 27.67
C THR A 103 4.37 -11.29 29.11
N ALA A 104 5.08 -12.30 29.63
CA ALA A 104 4.78 -12.91 30.92
C ALA A 104 5.32 -12.07 32.09
N PHE A 105 4.59 -12.08 33.21
CA PHE A 105 4.96 -11.39 34.45
C PHE A 105 4.48 -12.17 35.69
N GLU A 106 5.08 -11.87 36.83
CA GLU A 106 4.94 -12.68 38.05
C GLU A 106 4.84 -11.81 39.31
N PHE A 107 4.01 -12.22 40.27
CA PHE A 107 3.91 -11.62 41.60
C PHE A 107 4.16 -12.65 42.68
N ASP A 108 4.87 -12.27 43.73
CA ASP A 108 4.96 -13.05 44.96
C ASP A 108 3.67 -12.89 45.77
N VAL A 109 2.96 -13.99 46.00
CA VAL A 109 1.67 -14.00 46.69
C VAL A 109 1.73 -14.71 48.03
N THR A 110 2.93 -15.05 48.50
CA THR A 110 3.17 -15.88 49.69
C THR A 110 2.41 -15.39 50.91
N ASP A 111 2.39 -14.08 51.15
CA ASP A 111 1.76 -13.47 52.32
C ASP A 111 0.29 -13.05 52.10
N SER A 112 -0.16 -12.98 50.83
CA SER A 112 -1.50 -12.51 50.46
C SER A 112 -2.48 -13.65 50.17
N ILE A 113 -1.98 -14.84 49.88
CA ILE A 113 -2.80 -16.01 49.54
C ILE A 113 -3.33 -16.72 50.80
N ARG A 114 -4.62 -17.03 50.79
CA ARG A 114 -5.25 -17.86 51.81
C ARG A 114 -4.97 -19.32 51.46
N LYS A 115 -4.23 -20.01 52.33
CA LYS A 115 -3.94 -21.45 52.20
C LYS A 115 -5.18 -22.32 52.45
N THR A 116 -6.19 -21.77 53.09
CA THR A 116 -7.47 -22.44 53.36
C THR A 116 -8.62 -21.47 53.09
N GLY A 117 -9.67 -21.96 52.42
CA GLY A 117 -10.79 -21.14 51.99
C GLY A 117 -10.54 -20.42 50.67
N GLU A 118 -11.59 -19.78 50.17
CA GLU A 118 -11.62 -19.21 48.84
C GLU A 118 -10.77 -17.94 48.74
N ASN A 119 -10.02 -17.84 47.65
CA ASN A 119 -9.28 -16.66 47.22
C ASN A 119 -10.02 -15.96 46.08
N LEU A 120 -9.94 -14.63 46.06
CA LEU A 120 -10.38 -13.80 44.95
C LEU A 120 -9.18 -13.10 44.33
N LEU A 121 -8.88 -13.43 43.08
CA LEU A 121 -7.97 -12.67 42.23
C LEU A 121 -8.78 -11.68 41.41
N ALA A 122 -8.45 -10.39 41.48
CA ALA A 122 -9.02 -9.34 40.65
C ALA A 122 -7.91 -8.73 39.79
N VAL A 123 -8.16 -8.58 38.50
CA VAL A 123 -7.19 -8.09 37.51
C VAL A 123 -7.87 -6.99 36.71
N ARG A 124 -7.39 -5.76 36.84
CA ARG A 124 -7.76 -4.67 35.95
C ARG A 124 -6.87 -4.74 34.73
N VAL A 125 -7.45 -4.83 33.55
CA VAL A 125 -6.76 -4.84 32.26
C VAL A 125 -7.12 -3.56 31.52
N ILE A 126 -6.13 -2.88 30.97
CA ILE A 126 -6.32 -1.67 30.16
C ILE A 126 -5.94 -2.00 28.73
N ASN A 127 -6.82 -1.65 27.79
CA ASN A 127 -6.56 -1.53 26.36
C ASN A 127 -7.00 -0.12 25.94
N THR A 128 -6.07 0.72 25.48
CA THR A 128 -6.33 2.16 25.41
C THR A 128 -7.10 2.59 24.15
N CYS A 129 -6.96 1.86 23.04
CA CYS A 129 -7.61 2.15 21.77
C CYS A 129 -7.52 3.62 21.30
N GLY A 130 -6.35 4.22 21.47
CA GLY A 130 -6.10 5.62 21.11
C GLY A 130 -6.62 6.65 22.11
N LYS A 131 -7.12 6.26 23.29
CA LYS A 131 -7.53 7.18 24.37
C LYS A 131 -6.46 7.24 25.47
N ASP A 132 -6.43 8.36 26.20
CA ASP A 132 -5.75 8.44 27.49
C ASP A 132 -6.57 7.70 28.54
N ILE A 133 -5.95 6.75 29.25
CA ILE A 133 -6.50 6.10 30.44
C ILE A 133 -5.42 6.10 31.51
N ASP A 134 -5.60 6.90 32.57
CA ASP A 134 -4.63 7.05 33.69
C ASP A 134 -3.21 7.45 33.25
N GLY A 135 -3.08 8.28 32.21
CA GLY A 135 -1.79 8.71 31.66
C GLY A 135 -1.17 7.70 30.70
N ILE A 136 -1.92 6.65 30.35
CA ILE A 136 -1.53 5.62 29.40
C ILE A 136 -2.26 5.91 28.10
N HIS A 137 -1.51 6.04 27.01
CA HIS A 137 -2.05 6.17 25.67
C HIS A 137 -1.48 5.05 24.82
N ASP A 138 -2.21 4.66 23.76
CA ASP A 138 -1.69 3.71 22.78
C ASP A 138 -0.37 4.28 22.27
N ILE A 139 0.74 3.61 22.58
CA ILE A 139 2.00 3.85 21.87
C ILE A 139 1.96 2.93 20.66
N GLY A 140 1.16 3.30 19.65
CA GLY A 140 1.24 2.64 18.36
C GLY A 140 2.67 2.78 17.82
N PRO A 141 3.17 1.81 17.04
CA PRO A 141 4.58 1.77 16.62
C PRO A 141 4.95 2.84 15.58
N SER A 142 4.12 3.88 15.41
CA SER A 142 4.32 4.97 14.47
C SER A 142 3.96 6.34 15.05
N LEU A 143 3.83 6.45 16.37
CA LEU A 143 3.55 7.74 17.02
C LEU A 143 4.78 8.61 17.17
N ILE A 144 4.57 9.93 17.16
CA ILE A 144 5.60 10.93 17.36
C ILE A 144 6.28 10.68 18.71
N GLY A 145 7.55 10.30 18.68
CA GLY A 145 8.38 10.07 19.85
C GLY A 145 8.61 8.60 20.20
N ALA A 146 7.91 7.66 19.53
CA ALA A 146 8.10 6.22 19.73
C ALA A 146 9.52 5.75 19.32
N GLY A 147 10.18 6.49 18.42
CA GLY A 147 11.47 6.08 17.86
C GLY A 147 11.36 4.95 16.84
N ASP A 148 10.13 4.56 16.51
CA ASP A 148 9.78 3.53 15.52
C ASP A 148 8.69 4.03 14.57
N VAL A 149 8.68 3.48 13.35
CA VAL A 149 7.75 3.83 12.26
C VAL A 149 7.42 2.58 11.44
N HIS A 150 6.12 2.35 11.22
CA HIS A 150 5.61 1.41 10.23
C HIS A 150 5.16 2.21 9.01
N CYS A 151 5.72 1.91 7.85
CA CYS A 151 5.42 2.63 6.61
C CYS A 151 4.94 1.67 5.52
N TYR A 152 3.62 1.72 5.26
CA TYR A 152 2.95 0.98 4.19
C TYR A 152 2.39 1.96 3.16
N PRO A 153 3.24 2.51 2.28
CA PRO A 153 2.81 3.52 1.33
C PRO A 153 1.85 2.95 0.28
N THR A 154 1.01 3.84 -0.26
CA THR A 154 0.21 3.53 -1.45
C THR A 154 1.14 3.40 -2.67
N SER A 155 0.80 2.50 -3.59
CA SER A 155 1.46 2.29 -4.87
C SER A 155 0.61 2.89 -6.01
N PRO A 156 1.21 3.67 -6.93
CA PRO A 156 2.58 4.14 -6.93
C PRO A 156 2.85 5.12 -5.78
N HIS A 157 4.10 5.17 -5.31
CA HIS A 157 4.51 6.21 -4.36
C HIS A 157 4.29 7.60 -4.97
N ASP A 158 3.65 8.47 -4.20
CA ASP A 158 3.43 9.87 -4.55
C ASP A 158 4.50 10.80 -3.93
N GLU A 159 4.46 12.08 -4.29
CA GLU A 159 5.38 13.08 -3.73
C GLU A 159 5.29 13.16 -2.20
N HIS A 160 4.11 12.93 -1.62
CA HIS A 160 3.91 12.90 -0.18
C HIS A 160 4.72 11.77 0.48
N THR A 161 4.68 10.56 -0.09
CA THR A 161 5.45 9.40 0.36
C THR A 161 6.95 9.67 0.30
N TYR A 162 7.43 10.24 -0.81
CA TYR A 162 8.84 10.62 -0.98
C TYR A 162 9.27 11.62 0.10
N ASP A 163 8.47 12.67 0.29
CA ASP A 163 8.74 13.71 1.27
C ASP A 163 8.70 13.19 2.71
N TYR A 164 7.76 12.30 3.02
CA TYR A 164 7.64 11.66 4.33
C TYR A 164 8.90 10.85 4.65
N LEU A 165 9.27 9.89 3.79
CA LEU A 165 10.42 9.01 4.02
C LEU A 165 11.74 9.78 4.08
N MET A 166 11.86 10.90 3.35
CA MET A 166 13.04 11.76 3.40
C MET A 166 13.13 12.67 4.63
N LYS A 167 12.01 12.92 5.33
CA LYS A 167 11.94 13.85 6.47
C LYS A 167 11.68 13.16 7.80
N VAL A 168 11.23 11.90 7.80
CA VAL A 168 10.95 11.17 9.04
C VAL A 168 12.18 11.16 9.97
N GLY A 169 11.96 11.44 11.25
CA GLY A 169 13.03 11.61 12.25
C GLY A 169 13.71 13.00 12.29
N THR A 170 13.37 13.93 11.38
CA THR A 170 13.94 15.29 11.40
C THR A 170 13.58 16.02 12.69
N GLY A 171 14.58 16.60 13.36
CA GLY A 171 14.41 17.32 14.63
C GLY A 171 14.14 16.40 15.83
N MET A 172 14.24 15.08 15.65
CA MET A 172 14.03 14.07 16.68
C MET A 172 15.29 13.22 16.89
N ARG A 173 15.23 12.26 17.82
CA ARG A 173 16.21 11.17 17.86
C ARG A 173 16.06 10.31 16.59
N PRO A 174 17.14 9.65 16.12
CA PRO A 174 17.04 8.74 14.99
C PRO A 174 15.94 7.70 15.17
N VAL A 175 15.24 7.38 14.09
CA VAL A 175 14.09 6.47 14.07
C VAL A 175 14.48 5.12 13.46
N ILE A 176 13.83 4.07 13.92
CA ILE A 176 13.83 2.77 13.24
C ILE A 176 12.57 2.72 12.37
N ILE A 177 12.68 2.16 11.17
CA ILE A 177 11.50 1.75 10.40
C ILE A 177 11.37 0.24 10.62
N SER A 178 10.68 -0.21 11.66
CA SER A 178 10.55 -1.64 11.95
C SER A 178 9.74 -2.39 10.89
N GLU A 179 8.92 -1.67 10.12
CA GLU A 179 8.13 -2.22 9.03
C GLU A 179 8.10 -1.27 7.82
N TYR A 180 8.56 -1.76 6.68
CA TYR A 180 8.36 -1.15 5.37
C TYR A 180 7.93 -2.20 4.36
N GLY A 181 6.75 -2.03 3.78
CA GLY A 181 6.14 -3.02 2.90
C GLY A 181 5.69 -2.42 1.56
N ILE A 182 6.09 -3.07 0.46
CA ILE A 182 5.52 -2.87 -0.88
C ILE A 182 5.39 -4.23 -1.57
N GLY A 183 4.17 -4.66 -1.87
CA GLY A 183 3.92 -6.03 -2.33
C GLY A 183 4.02 -6.21 -3.82
N THR A 184 3.58 -7.38 -4.26
CA THR A 184 3.33 -7.76 -5.65
C THR A 184 1.99 -8.48 -5.67
N ASN A 185 1.49 -8.84 -6.85
CA ASN A 185 0.47 -9.88 -6.89
C ASN A 185 1.02 -11.23 -6.40
N PHE A 186 0.22 -11.96 -5.62
CA PHE A 186 0.56 -13.30 -5.18
C PHE A 186 0.48 -14.27 -6.36
N ASN A 187 1.52 -15.08 -6.61
CA ASN A 187 1.56 -15.92 -7.81
C ASN A 187 0.70 -17.18 -7.67
N VAL A 188 -0.62 -17.00 -7.60
CA VAL A 188 -1.61 -18.06 -7.34
C VAL A 188 -1.49 -19.25 -8.31
N ILE A 189 -1.04 -19.01 -9.55
CA ILE A 189 -0.83 -20.07 -10.55
C ILE A 189 0.35 -20.96 -10.17
N HIS A 190 1.50 -20.36 -9.86
CA HIS A 190 2.69 -21.10 -9.43
C HIS A 190 2.43 -21.85 -8.13
N GLU A 191 1.85 -21.15 -7.17
CA GLU A 191 1.66 -21.61 -5.81
C GLU A 191 0.66 -22.79 -5.77
N ALA A 192 -0.45 -22.73 -6.52
CA ALA A 192 -1.37 -23.86 -6.69
C ALA A 192 -0.69 -25.09 -7.31
N ARG A 193 0.11 -24.88 -8.37
CA ARG A 193 0.84 -25.98 -9.05
C ARG A 193 1.89 -26.64 -8.16
N MET A 194 2.49 -25.89 -7.24
CA MET A 194 3.43 -26.45 -6.28
C MET A 194 2.71 -27.38 -5.29
N PHE A 195 1.50 -27.04 -4.83
CA PHE A 195 0.67 -27.98 -4.07
C PHE A 195 0.36 -29.25 -4.88
N GLU A 196 -0.04 -29.12 -6.15
CA GLU A 196 -0.25 -30.25 -7.06
C GLU A 196 1.00 -31.12 -7.21
N GLN A 197 2.15 -30.49 -7.43
CA GLN A 197 3.45 -31.16 -7.61
C GLN A 197 3.82 -32.03 -6.40
N TYR A 198 3.49 -31.58 -5.19
CA TYR A 198 3.74 -32.33 -3.96
C TYR A 198 2.64 -33.34 -3.63
N GLY A 199 1.60 -33.47 -4.46
CA GLY A 199 0.47 -34.37 -4.21
C GLY A 199 -0.32 -33.99 -2.97
N ALA A 200 -0.41 -32.68 -2.67
CA ALA A 200 -1.12 -32.18 -1.51
C ALA A 200 -2.63 -32.47 -1.62
N ASP A 201 -3.26 -32.72 -0.48
CA ASP A 201 -4.71 -32.94 -0.42
C ASP A 201 -5.44 -31.66 -0.89
N PRO A 202 -6.30 -31.73 -1.92
CA PRO A 202 -7.06 -30.60 -2.45
C PRO A 202 -8.01 -29.93 -1.45
N ASP A 203 -8.30 -30.57 -0.32
CA ASP A 203 -9.14 -30.03 0.74
C ASP A 203 -8.33 -29.33 1.85
N LEU A 204 -6.98 -29.29 1.76
CA LEU A 204 -6.17 -28.42 2.60
C LEU A 204 -6.60 -26.97 2.41
N CYS A 205 -6.86 -26.26 3.52
CA CYS A 205 -7.34 -24.89 3.51
C CYS A 205 -6.49 -23.98 2.61
N ASP A 206 -5.18 -24.02 2.80
CA ASP A 206 -4.17 -23.29 2.02
C ASP A 206 -4.29 -23.57 0.52
N TYR A 207 -4.27 -24.86 0.14
CA TYR A 207 -4.32 -25.22 -1.28
C TYR A 207 -5.68 -24.84 -1.89
N LYS A 208 -6.79 -25.12 -1.20
CA LYS A 208 -8.13 -24.74 -1.66
C LYS A 208 -8.22 -23.24 -1.93
N TRP A 209 -7.74 -22.42 -1.00
CA TRP A 209 -7.76 -20.96 -1.11
C TRP A 209 -6.92 -20.43 -2.28
N VAL A 210 -5.69 -20.94 -2.46
CA VAL A 210 -4.84 -20.54 -3.60
C VAL A 210 -5.42 -21.03 -4.93
N ARG A 211 -5.95 -22.26 -4.96
CA ARG A 211 -6.56 -22.85 -6.16
C ARG A 211 -7.78 -22.06 -6.62
N GLU A 212 -8.66 -21.64 -5.71
CA GLU A 212 -9.85 -20.84 -6.05
C GLU A 212 -9.48 -19.54 -6.76
N GLN A 213 -8.45 -18.84 -6.30
CA GLN A 213 -7.92 -17.63 -6.95
C GLN A 213 -7.26 -17.95 -8.29
N SER A 214 -6.47 -19.02 -8.37
CA SER A 214 -5.86 -19.49 -9.62
C SER A 214 -6.91 -19.77 -10.70
N GLU A 215 -7.97 -20.51 -10.36
CA GLU A 215 -9.06 -20.79 -11.29
C GLU A 215 -9.87 -19.54 -11.63
N GLY A 216 -10.03 -18.62 -10.67
CA GLY A 216 -10.60 -17.30 -10.91
C GLY A 216 -9.85 -16.53 -11.99
N LEU A 217 -8.53 -16.40 -11.84
CA LEU A 217 -7.69 -15.71 -12.80
C LEU A 217 -7.70 -16.37 -14.18
N LYS A 218 -7.64 -17.71 -14.23
CA LYS A 218 -7.71 -18.46 -15.50
C LYS A 218 -9.03 -18.25 -16.22
N ARG A 219 -10.15 -18.27 -15.50
CA ARG A 219 -11.50 -18.03 -16.05
C ARG A 219 -11.62 -16.63 -16.62
N ASP A 220 -11.09 -15.64 -15.90
CA ASP A 220 -11.24 -14.23 -16.25
C ASP A 220 -10.21 -13.77 -17.30
N PHE A 221 -9.17 -14.57 -17.58
CA PHE A 221 -8.03 -14.19 -18.42
C PHE A 221 -8.44 -13.63 -19.79
N SER A 222 -9.24 -14.39 -20.55
CA SER A 222 -9.74 -13.94 -21.85
C SER A 222 -10.91 -12.96 -21.73
N LYS A 223 -11.76 -13.09 -20.70
CA LYS A 223 -12.91 -12.20 -20.48
C LYS A 223 -12.48 -10.73 -20.36
N PHE A 224 -11.38 -10.48 -19.65
CA PHE A 224 -10.84 -9.15 -19.44
C PHE A 224 -9.74 -8.77 -20.44
N GLY A 225 -9.51 -9.61 -21.45
CA GLY A 225 -8.57 -9.36 -22.56
C GLY A 225 -7.10 -9.54 -22.23
N PHE A 226 -6.74 -10.05 -21.04
CA PHE A 226 -5.33 -10.19 -20.64
C PHE A 226 -4.50 -11.06 -21.61
N ASP A 227 -5.15 -12.01 -22.29
CA ASP A 227 -4.57 -12.87 -23.34
C ASP A 227 -4.13 -12.12 -24.62
N ARG A 228 -4.61 -10.89 -24.82
CA ARG A 228 -4.19 -10.00 -25.92
C ARG A 228 -2.82 -9.38 -25.68
N VAL A 229 -2.33 -9.42 -24.43
CA VAL A 229 -1.07 -8.79 -24.00
C VAL A 229 -0.09 -9.83 -23.49
N TYR A 230 -0.56 -10.79 -22.68
CA TYR A 230 0.25 -11.85 -22.12
C TYR A 230 -0.18 -13.21 -22.67
N PRO A 231 0.77 -14.09 -23.06
CA PRO A 231 0.41 -15.41 -23.58
C PRO A 231 -0.19 -16.33 -22.51
N PHE A 232 0.17 -16.13 -21.23
CA PHE A 232 -0.30 -16.97 -20.11
C PHE A 232 -0.50 -16.13 -18.83
N PRO A 233 -1.45 -16.48 -17.95
CA PRO A 233 -1.65 -15.80 -16.66
C PRO A 233 -0.38 -15.75 -15.79
N GLU A 234 0.43 -16.82 -15.84
CA GLU A 234 1.67 -16.88 -15.06
C GLU A 234 2.74 -15.89 -15.54
N THR A 235 2.81 -15.62 -16.85
CA THR A 235 3.72 -14.59 -17.37
C THR A 235 3.33 -13.18 -16.91
N MET A 236 2.03 -12.95 -16.72
CA MET A 236 1.50 -11.69 -16.19
C MET A 236 1.83 -11.52 -14.70
N LEU A 237 1.67 -12.58 -13.88
CA LEU A 237 2.03 -12.56 -12.46
C LEU A 237 3.53 -12.39 -12.24
N ILE A 238 4.37 -13.02 -13.07
CA ILE A 238 5.84 -12.86 -13.03
C ILE A 238 6.23 -11.40 -13.32
N GLU A 239 5.53 -10.72 -14.24
CA GLU A 239 5.82 -9.31 -14.54
C GLU A 239 5.47 -8.39 -13.37
N SER A 240 4.32 -8.61 -12.68
CA SER A 240 4.00 -7.90 -11.44
C SER A 240 5.11 -8.07 -10.39
N GLN A 241 5.68 -9.27 -10.27
CA GLN A 241 6.80 -9.51 -9.35
C GLN A 241 8.07 -8.74 -9.71
N ARG A 242 8.41 -8.61 -11.00
CA ARG A 242 9.54 -7.79 -11.45
C ARG A 242 9.32 -6.30 -11.15
N LEU A 243 8.12 -5.80 -11.43
CA LEU A 243 7.76 -4.41 -11.12
C LEU A 243 7.85 -4.15 -9.61
N GLY A 244 7.40 -5.08 -8.76
CA GLY A 244 7.56 -4.93 -7.30
C GLY A 244 9.01 -4.97 -6.81
N ALA A 245 9.90 -5.76 -7.44
CA ALA A 245 11.33 -5.71 -7.12
C ALA A 245 11.93 -4.32 -7.42
N ARG A 246 11.51 -3.71 -8.54
CA ARG A 246 11.87 -2.33 -8.88
C ARG A 246 11.32 -1.32 -7.85
N GLN A 247 10.06 -1.44 -7.46
CA GLN A 247 9.47 -0.56 -6.42
C GLN A 247 10.19 -0.69 -5.07
N ARG A 248 10.63 -1.89 -4.69
CA ARG A 248 11.48 -2.07 -3.49
C ARG A 248 12.80 -1.36 -3.59
N THR A 249 13.46 -1.41 -4.76
CA THR A 249 14.72 -0.70 -5.00
C THR A 249 14.56 0.81 -4.79
N LEU A 250 13.43 1.39 -5.24
CA LEU A 250 13.10 2.79 -4.97
C LEU A 250 12.87 3.05 -3.48
N GLY A 251 12.16 2.15 -2.79
CA GLY A 251 12.01 2.19 -1.33
C GLY A 251 13.32 2.27 -0.59
N PHE A 252 14.29 1.40 -0.95
CA PHE A 252 15.64 1.48 -0.41
C PHE A 252 16.29 2.84 -0.68
N ASN A 253 16.16 3.40 -1.89
CA ASN A 253 16.72 4.72 -2.21
C ASN A 253 16.17 5.81 -1.27
N LEU A 254 14.86 5.80 -1.00
CA LEU A 254 14.22 6.78 -0.11
C LEU A 254 14.68 6.61 1.35
N ILE A 255 14.62 5.38 1.87
CA ILE A 255 14.96 5.06 3.26
C ILE A 255 16.44 5.30 3.52
N ARG A 256 17.32 4.76 2.66
CA ARG A 256 18.78 4.82 2.84
C ARG A 256 19.37 6.19 2.54
N ALA A 257 18.63 7.09 1.89
CA ALA A 257 19.07 8.47 1.68
C ALA A 257 18.82 9.38 2.89
N ASN A 258 18.00 8.97 3.85
CA ASN A 258 17.65 9.76 5.02
C ASN A 258 18.64 9.52 6.18
N PRO A 259 19.40 10.54 6.63
CA PRO A 259 20.38 10.39 7.71
C PRO A 259 19.76 10.20 9.10
N HIS A 260 18.44 10.38 9.25
CA HIS A 260 17.72 10.23 10.52
C HIS A 260 17.12 8.83 10.73
N ILE A 261 17.22 7.95 9.73
CA ILE A 261 16.79 6.54 9.86
C ILE A 261 17.99 5.72 10.32
N ALA A 262 17.92 5.18 11.53
CA ALA A 262 18.98 4.40 12.17
C ALA A 262 18.97 2.90 11.80
N GLY A 263 17.84 2.42 11.29
CA GLY A 263 17.67 1.04 10.87
C GLY A 263 16.33 0.89 10.19
N PHE A 264 16.20 -0.14 9.35
CA PHE A 264 14.92 -0.51 8.79
C PHE A 264 14.81 -2.03 8.66
N SER A 265 13.58 -2.52 8.78
CA SER A 265 13.19 -3.90 8.55
C SER A 265 12.11 -3.92 7.48
N MET A 266 12.31 -4.79 6.49
CA MET A 266 11.35 -4.96 5.41
C MET A 266 10.30 -5.97 5.85
N THR A 267 9.03 -5.62 5.66
CA THR A 267 7.94 -6.52 6.03
C THR A 267 7.86 -7.68 5.04
N GLY A 268 7.67 -8.89 5.59
CA GLY A 268 7.47 -10.15 4.91
C GLY A 268 8.71 -10.72 4.19
N LEU A 269 9.48 -11.58 4.86
CA LEU A 269 10.50 -12.40 4.17
C LEU A 269 9.85 -13.41 3.21
N LEU A 270 8.76 -14.03 3.65
CA LEU A 270 7.97 -15.02 2.92
C LEU A 270 6.60 -14.42 2.58
N ASP A 271 5.95 -14.93 1.53
CA ASP A 271 4.49 -14.76 1.33
C ASP A 271 3.69 -15.52 2.41
N HIS A 272 3.94 -15.22 3.69
CA HIS A 272 3.47 -15.93 4.88
C HIS A 272 1.95 -15.78 5.13
N GLY A 273 1.34 -14.72 4.60
CA GLY A 273 -0.11 -14.54 4.51
C GLY A 273 -0.69 -14.84 3.13
N MET A 274 0.10 -15.48 2.24
CA MET A 274 -0.25 -15.73 0.83
C MET A 274 -0.68 -14.45 0.08
N CYS A 275 0.03 -13.35 0.36
CA CYS A 275 -0.42 -12.00 0.05
C CYS A 275 0.50 -11.21 -0.88
N GLY A 276 1.53 -11.86 -1.44
CA GLY A 276 2.42 -11.23 -2.41
C GLY A 276 3.41 -10.22 -1.82
N GLU A 277 3.43 -10.02 -0.51
CA GLU A 277 4.41 -9.18 0.19
C GLU A 277 5.82 -9.81 0.28
N GLY A 278 5.96 -11.13 0.25
CA GLY A 278 7.23 -11.80 0.50
C GLY A 278 8.37 -11.36 -0.43
N LEU A 279 9.60 -11.32 0.08
CA LEU A 279 10.80 -11.37 -0.77
C LEU A 279 10.89 -12.72 -1.50
N TRP A 280 10.45 -13.76 -0.80
CA TRP A 280 10.28 -15.10 -1.31
C TRP A 280 8.82 -15.44 -1.55
N SER A 281 8.59 -16.28 -2.54
CA SER A 281 7.31 -16.97 -2.72
C SER A 281 7.02 -17.89 -1.53
N TYR A 282 5.78 -18.35 -1.37
CA TYR A 282 5.37 -19.21 -0.23
C TYR A 282 6.22 -20.49 -0.13
N TRP A 283 6.73 -21.02 -1.26
CA TRP A 283 7.70 -22.13 -1.30
C TRP A 283 9.17 -21.72 -1.17
N ARG A 284 9.46 -20.54 -0.61
CA ARG A 284 10.83 -20.05 -0.31
C ARG A 284 11.73 -19.89 -1.55
N ARG A 285 11.13 -19.52 -2.67
CA ARG A 285 11.88 -19.18 -3.91
C ARG A 285 12.00 -17.67 -4.02
N TRP A 286 13.16 -17.20 -4.48
CA TRP A 286 13.32 -15.78 -4.82
C TRP A 286 12.30 -15.38 -5.87
N LYS A 287 11.58 -14.29 -5.62
CA LYS A 287 10.81 -13.64 -6.67
C LYS A 287 11.77 -13.10 -7.75
N PRO A 288 11.36 -13.07 -9.03
CA PRO A 288 12.16 -12.51 -10.12
C PRO A 288 12.73 -11.14 -9.74
N GLU A 289 14.04 -10.95 -9.99
CA GLU A 289 14.79 -9.69 -9.74
C GLU A 289 14.87 -9.24 -8.26
N MET A 290 14.20 -9.93 -7.35
CA MET A 290 14.15 -9.57 -5.93
C MET A 290 15.51 -9.72 -5.24
N PHE A 291 16.28 -10.76 -5.57
CA PHE A 291 17.59 -10.96 -4.97
C PHE A 291 18.53 -9.77 -5.27
N ASP A 292 18.53 -9.29 -6.51
CA ASP A 292 19.35 -8.15 -6.92
C ASP A 292 18.93 -6.88 -6.18
N ALA A 293 17.61 -6.62 -6.08
CA ALA A 293 17.07 -5.49 -5.31
C ALA A 293 17.47 -5.53 -3.82
N ILE A 294 17.43 -6.71 -3.19
CA ILE A 294 17.78 -6.90 -1.78
C ILE A 294 19.29 -6.83 -1.56
N SER A 295 20.08 -7.50 -2.41
CA SER A 295 21.53 -7.50 -2.33
C SER A 295 22.09 -6.09 -2.53
N ASP A 296 21.50 -5.33 -3.44
CA ASP A 296 21.80 -3.92 -3.63
C ASP A 296 21.35 -3.09 -2.42
N GLY A 297 20.07 -3.17 -2.05
CA GLY A 297 19.46 -2.33 -1.01
C GLY A 297 20.11 -2.41 0.37
N PHE A 298 20.60 -3.60 0.76
CA PHE A 298 21.30 -3.82 2.04
C PHE A 298 22.83 -3.71 1.95
N SER A 299 23.39 -3.28 0.81
CA SER A 299 24.83 -3.05 0.70
C SER A 299 25.29 -1.98 1.70
N PRO A 300 26.37 -2.23 2.49
CA PRO A 300 26.91 -1.25 3.45
C PRO A 300 27.39 0.06 2.82
N LEU A 301 27.68 0.04 1.51
CA LEU A 301 28.07 1.19 0.73
C LEU A 301 27.21 1.24 -0.55
N ARG A 302 26.36 2.26 -0.66
CA ARG A 302 25.35 2.33 -1.74
C ARG A 302 24.99 3.75 -2.12
N PHE A 303 24.89 4.03 -3.42
CA PHE A 303 24.25 5.24 -3.92
C PHE A 303 22.73 5.13 -3.83
N CYS A 304 22.09 6.20 -3.37
CA CYS A 304 20.65 6.35 -3.35
C CYS A 304 20.28 7.43 -4.36
N LEU A 305 19.87 7.01 -5.55
CA LEU A 305 19.55 7.88 -6.67
C LEU A 305 18.05 8.11 -6.76
N MET A 306 17.61 9.35 -6.95
CA MET A 306 16.19 9.70 -6.93
C MET A 306 15.84 10.74 -8.01
N THR A 307 14.62 10.64 -8.51
CA THR A 307 13.87 11.69 -9.20
C THR A 307 12.46 11.71 -8.65
N TRP A 308 11.87 12.89 -8.46
CA TRP A 308 10.46 13.00 -8.06
C TRP A 308 9.52 12.78 -9.25
N GLN A 309 9.99 13.15 -10.45
CA GLN A 309 9.31 12.87 -11.70
C GLN A 309 10.00 11.67 -12.37
N THR A 310 9.48 10.47 -12.16
CA THR A 310 9.95 9.25 -12.85
C THR A 310 9.58 9.25 -14.33
N ASN A 311 8.67 10.14 -14.75
CA ASN A 311 8.42 10.50 -16.14
C ASN A 311 8.34 12.03 -16.30
N ALA A 312 9.44 12.65 -16.75
CA ALA A 312 9.56 14.09 -16.90
C ALA A 312 9.23 14.55 -18.33
N TYR A 313 8.92 15.84 -18.50
CA TYR A 313 8.78 16.45 -19.83
C TYR A 313 10.15 16.79 -20.43
N SER A 314 10.31 16.56 -21.73
CA SER A 314 11.44 17.15 -22.46
C SER A 314 11.36 18.68 -22.42
N GLY A 315 12.52 19.33 -22.26
CA GLY A 315 12.64 20.79 -22.24
C GLY A 315 12.07 21.48 -20.99
N ARG A 316 11.59 20.73 -20.00
CA ARG A 316 11.16 21.28 -18.69
C ARG A 316 12.10 20.86 -17.56
N GLU A 317 12.05 21.63 -16.50
CA GLU A 317 12.84 21.38 -15.29
C GLU A 317 12.28 20.18 -14.51
N PHE A 318 13.14 19.28 -14.07
CA PHE A 318 12.82 18.20 -13.12
C PHE A 318 13.97 17.98 -12.13
N ARG A 319 13.69 17.30 -11.02
CA ARG A 319 14.64 17.19 -9.89
C ARG A 319 15.41 15.87 -9.95
N VAL A 320 16.73 15.93 -9.86
CA VAL A 320 17.62 14.78 -9.69
C VAL A 320 18.39 14.90 -8.37
N LYS A 321 18.49 13.80 -7.64
CA LYS A 321 19.16 13.76 -6.34
C LYS A 321 20.01 12.51 -6.20
N ALA A 322 21.14 12.67 -5.50
CA ALA A 322 21.96 11.56 -5.04
C ALA A 322 22.34 11.74 -3.57
N SER A 323 22.23 10.64 -2.82
CA SER A 323 22.86 10.47 -1.51
C SER A 323 23.76 9.25 -1.55
N LEU A 324 24.74 9.18 -0.65
CA LEU A 324 25.58 8.01 -0.43
C LEU A 324 25.28 7.45 0.96
N ALA A 325 24.68 6.26 1.01
CA ALA A 325 24.51 5.50 2.23
C ALA A 325 25.86 4.83 2.59
N THR A 326 26.32 5.06 3.82
CA THR A 326 27.61 4.59 4.30
C THR A 326 27.48 4.08 5.73
N GLU A 327 27.42 2.76 5.90
CA GLU A 327 27.45 2.09 7.21
C GLU A 327 28.89 1.94 7.70
N ASP A 328 29.57 3.07 7.86
CA ASP A 328 31.01 3.12 8.19
C ASP A 328 31.95 2.46 7.17
N ALA A 329 31.44 2.15 5.98
CA ALA A 329 32.22 1.50 4.92
C ALA A 329 33.34 2.38 4.35
N LEU A 330 33.22 3.72 4.46
CA LEU A 330 34.24 4.68 4.06
C LEU A 330 34.82 5.41 5.28
N ARG A 331 36.12 5.70 5.25
CA ARG A 331 36.75 6.55 6.27
C ARG A 331 36.38 8.02 6.06
N PRO A 332 36.38 8.86 7.12
CA PRO A 332 36.27 10.30 6.97
C PRO A 332 37.29 10.84 5.95
N GLY A 333 36.83 11.67 5.03
CA GLY A 333 37.66 12.09 3.90
C GLY A 333 36.86 12.63 2.73
N ARG A 334 37.57 12.84 1.62
CA ARG A 334 37.05 13.38 0.37
C ARG A 334 37.17 12.33 -0.72
N TYR A 335 36.08 12.07 -1.44
CA TYR A 335 36.01 11.04 -2.48
C TYR A 335 35.45 11.64 -3.76
N SER A 336 36.11 11.42 -4.90
CA SER A 336 35.60 11.91 -6.18
C SER A 336 34.49 10.98 -6.69
N ALA A 337 33.41 11.56 -7.20
CA ALA A 337 32.29 10.85 -7.79
C ALA A 337 31.84 11.47 -9.11
N SER A 338 31.30 10.64 -9.99
CA SER A 338 30.83 11.00 -11.32
C SER A 338 29.42 10.48 -11.54
N PHE A 339 28.56 11.32 -12.11
CA PHE A 339 27.17 11.03 -12.41
C PHE A 339 26.88 11.34 -13.87
N ARG A 340 26.13 10.47 -14.54
CA ARG A 340 25.82 10.59 -15.97
C ARG A 340 24.37 10.22 -16.21
N ILE A 341 23.65 10.96 -17.04
CA ILE A 341 22.37 10.50 -17.59
C ILE A 341 22.64 10.01 -19.00
N VAL A 342 22.22 8.77 -19.30
CA VAL A 342 22.49 8.11 -20.56
C VAL A 342 21.23 7.56 -21.21
N ARG A 343 21.23 7.51 -22.55
CA ARG A 343 20.28 6.77 -23.40
C ARG A 343 21.03 6.29 -24.63
N ASP A 344 20.81 5.04 -25.04
CA ASP A 344 21.44 4.43 -26.22
C ASP A 344 22.98 4.64 -26.27
N CYS A 345 23.64 4.46 -25.13
CA CYS A 345 25.08 4.68 -24.93
C CYS A 345 25.56 6.15 -25.12
N VAL A 346 24.65 7.11 -25.25
CA VAL A 346 24.97 8.55 -25.34
C VAL A 346 24.72 9.21 -23.99
N THR A 347 25.71 9.95 -23.49
CA THR A 347 25.56 10.81 -22.32
C THR A 347 24.89 12.12 -22.71
N VAL A 348 23.76 12.44 -22.07
CA VAL A 348 23.01 13.69 -22.27
C VAL A 348 23.18 14.68 -21.13
N TRP A 349 23.68 14.23 -19.99
CA TRP A 349 24.02 15.07 -18.84
C TRP A 349 25.16 14.45 -18.04
N SER A 350 26.00 15.30 -17.46
CA SER A 350 27.12 14.88 -16.65
C SER A 350 27.34 15.80 -15.46
N LYS A 351 27.71 15.22 -14.33
CA LYS A 351 28.17 15.92 -13.14
C LYS A 351 29.34 15.19 -12.52
N ASP A 352 30.40 15.92 -12.26
CA ASP A 352 31.51 15.44 -11.43
C ASP A 352 31.52 16.26 -10.15
N THR A 353 31.70 15.60 -9.02
CA THR A 353 31.66 16.22 -7.69
C THR A 353 32.56 15.49 -6.71
N GLU A 354 32.71 16.07 -5.53
CA GLU A 354 33.42 15.47 -4.41
C GLU A 354 32.44 15.22 -3.25
N ILE A 355 32.48 14.01 -2.70
CA ILE A 355 31.69 13.59 -1.54
C ILE A 355 32.57 13.74 -0.31
N VAL A 356 32.08 14.47 0.69
CA VAL A 356 32.77 14.66 1.96
C VAL A 356 32.15 13.72 3.00
N ILE A 357 32.90 12.70 3.42
CA ILE A 357 32.54 11.84 4.55
C ILE A 357 32.99 12.53 5.83
N PRO A 358 32.07 12.96 6.71
CA PRO A 358 32.43 13.68 7.94
C PRO A 358 33.05 12.74 8.99
N GLY A 359 33.69 13.33 10.01
CA GLY A 359 34.29 12.58 11.11
C GLY A 359 33.27 11.94 12.08
N SER A 360 32.11 12.59 12.24
CA SER A 360 30.90 11.96 12.80
C SER A 360 30.24 11.19 11.66
N MET A 361 29.97 9.90 11.82
CA MET A 361 29.53 9.02 10.73
C MET A 361 28.00 9.02 10.57
N PRO A 362 27.39 9.78 9.63
CA PRO A 362 25.98 9.63 9.33
C PRO A 362 25.78 8.37 8.47
N LEU A 363 24.67 7.66 8.69
CA LEU A 363 24.29 6.48 7.90
C LEU A 363 24.01 6.82 6.42
N ALA A 364 23.83 8.12 6.11
CA ALA A 364 23.67 8.67 4.77
C ALA A 364 24.31 10.06 4.65
N VAL A 365 24.99 10.31 3.53
CA VAL A 365 25.61 11.60 3.18
C VAL A 365 24.95 12.16 1.92
N PRO A 366 24.31 13.34 1.96
CA PRO A 366 23.81 14.00 0.76
C PRO A 366 24.95 14.32 -0.21
N VAL A 367 24.78 14.03 -1.50
CA VAL A 367 25.80 14.31 -2.53
C VAL A 367 25.41 15.52 -3.37
N PHE A 368 24.22 15.52 -3.96
CA PHE A 368 23.63 16.68 -4.62
C PHE A 368 22.10 16.57 -4.67
N ASP A 369 21.45 17.71 -4.87
CA ASP A 369 20.00 17.83 -4.99
C ASP A 369 19.73 19.01 -5.94
N GLU A 370 19.52 18.70 -7.22
CA GLU A 370 19.55 19.69 -8.30
C GLU A 370 18.32 19.58 -9.18
N LYS A 371 17.92 20.73 -9.72
CA LYS A 371 16.94 20.79 -10.79
C LYS A 371 17.65 20.96 -12.12
N ILE A 372 17.28 20.14 -13.10
CA ILE A 372 17.91 20.12 -14.42
C ILE A 372 16.84 20.14 -15.51
N THR A 373 17.23 20.59 -16.69
CA THR A 373 16.39 20.56 -17.90
C THR A 373 17.11 19.75 -18.97
N LEU A 374 16.41 18.79 -19.56
CA LEU A 374 16.93 17.99 -20.67
C LEU A 374 16.00 18.14 -21.87
N ASP A 375 16.52 18.72 -22.95
CA ASP A 375 15.83 18.80 -24.24
C ASP A 375 16.27 17.62 -25.11
N VAL A 376 15.58 16.50 -24.95
CA VAL A 376 15.98 15.20 -25.50
C VAL A 376 14.75 14.41 -25.97
N PRO A 377 14.88 13.47 -26.92
CA PRO A 377 13.73 12.72 -27.44
C PRO A 377 13.05 11.85 -26.37
N THR A 378 11.76 11.54 -26.61
CA THR A 378 11.01 10.59 -25.80
C THR A 378 11.75 9.26 -25.63
N GLY A 379 11.84 8.77 -24.39
CA GLY A 379 12.36 7.45 -24.12
C GLY A 379 12.75 7.23 -22.67
N LYS A 380 13.30 6.04 -22.43
CA LYS A 380 13.89 5.64 -21.16
C LYS A 380 15.32 6.16 -21.05
N TYR A 381 15.64 6.78 -19.93
CA TYR A 381 16.97 7.27 -19.57
C TYR A 381 17.42 6.61 -18.28
N THR A 382 18.74 6.57 -18.09
CA THR A 382 19.34 5.99 -16.90
C THR A 382 20.29 7.01 -16.27
N LEU A 383 20.04 7.37 -15.01
CA LEU A 383 21.01 8.07 -14.16
C LEU A 383 21.97 7.02 -13.59
N LEU A 384 23.24 7.18 -13.92
CA LEU A 384 24.35 6.34 -13.48
C LEU A 384 25.24 7.11 -12.50
N ALA A 385 25.68 6.44 -11.45
CA ALA A 385 26.60 6.96 -10.45
C ALA A 385 27.87 6.11 -10.37
N ASN A 386 29.01 6.75 -10.17
CA ASN A 386 30.29 6.09 -9.98
C ASN A 386 31.08 6.79 -8.88
N LEU A 387 31.67 6.01 -7.98
CA LEU A 387 32.71 6.50 -7.07
C LEU A 387 34.05 6.27 -7.76
N ASN A 388 34.79 7.33 -8.04
CA ASN A 388 35.98 7.26 -8.88
C ASN A 388 37.18 6.64 -8.15
N ASN A 389 37.17 6.61 -6.81
CA ASN A 389 38.19 5.96 -5.97
C ASN A 389 37.70 5.76 -4.53
N GLY A 390 38.41 4.92 -3.78
CA GLY A 390 38.24 4.76 -2.32
C GLY A 390 37.18 3.75 -1.87
N GLY A 391 36.22 3.40 -2.74
CA GLY A 391 35.20 2.38 -2.47
C GLY A 391 34.47 1.94 -3.74
N SER A 392 33.55 0.99 -3.59
CA SER A 392 32.75 0.42 -4.68
C SER A 392 31.28 0.31 -4.26
N PRO A 393 30.51 1.42 -4.29
CA PRO A 393 29.11 1.40 -3.94
C PRO A 393 28.27 0.59 -4.93
N THR A 394 27.21 -0.05 -4.43
CA THR A 394 26.08 -0.49 -5.27
C THR A 394 25.09 0.67 -5.48
N GLY A 395 23.89 0.42 -6.02
CA GLY A 395 22.85 1.43 -6.23
C GLY A 395 23.24 2.44 -7.32
N GLU A 396 24.11 2.01 -8.23
CA GLU A 396 24.72 2.85 -9.27
C GLU A 396 23.75 3.30 -10.35
N LYS A 397 22.50 2.82 -10.33
CA LYS A 397 21.55 2.98 -11.43
C LYS A 397 20.15 3.39 -10.97
N LEU A 398 19.59 4.40 -11.61
CA LEU A 398 18.17 4.74 -11.57
C LEU A 398 17.63 4.91 -13.00
N ASP A 399 16.61 4.13 -13.34
CA ASP A 399 15.87 4.26 -14.59
C ASP A 399 14.68 5.21 -14.43
N PHE A 400 14.51 6.12 -15.39
CA PHE A 400 13.37 7.04 -15.47
C PHE A 400 13.05 7.36 -16.94
N TYR A 401 12.01 8.14 -17.18
CA TYR A 401 11.52 8.45 -18.51
C TYR A 401 11.50 9.95 -18.76
N ILE A 402 11.71 10.32 -20.02
CA ILE A 402 11.49 11.68 -20.51
C ILE A 402 10.55 11.58 -21.70
N THR A 403 9.53 12.43 -21.74
CA THR A 403 8.50 12.44 -22.77
C THR A 403 8.46 13.83 -23.42
N ASP A 404 8.72 13.88 -24.72
CA ASP A 404 8.43 15.03 -25.55
C ASP A 404 6.96 15.02 -25.94
N THR A 405 6.20 16.05 -25.54
CA THR A 405 4.77 16.18 -25.88
C THR A 405 4.51 17.19 -27.01
N SER A 406 5.56 17.76 -27.62
CA SER A 406 5.43 18.78 -28.67
C SER A 406 4.77 18.25 -29.95
N TYR A 407 4.81 16.94 -30.18
CA TYR A 407 4.14 16.29 -31.32
C TYR A 407 2.63 16.11 -31.11
N LEU A 408 2.12 16.31 -29.89
CA LEU A 408 0.70 16.11 -29.60
C LEU A 408 -0.14 17.11 -30.38
N ASN A 409 -0.95 16.57 -31.28
CA ASN A 409 -1.83 17.35 -32.13
C ASN A 409 -3.08 16.51 -32.43
N ALA A 410 -4.24 17.15 -32.33
CA ALA A 410 -5.54 16.60 -32.71
C ALA A 410 -6.34 17.63 -33.52
N GLN A 411 -5.65 18.40 -34.37
CA GLN A 411 -6.27 19.37 -35.28
C GLN A 411 -7.39 18.73 -36.11
N GLY A 412 -8.51 19.45 -36.22
CA GLY A 412 -9.69 19.00 -36.98
C GLY A 412 -10.66 18.13 -36.18
N THR A 413 -10.35 17.81 -34.92
CA THR A 413 -11.31 17.17 -34.00
C THR A 413 -12.15 18.21 -33.28
N SER A 414 -13.38 17.84 -32.92
CA SER A 414 -14.28 18.69 -32.13
C SER A 414 -14.89 17.87 -31.00
N VAL A 415 -14.92 18.42 -29.79
CA VAL A 415 -15.51 17.74 -28.63
C VAL A 415 -16.34 18.72 -27.82
N ARG A 416 -17.42 18.21 -27.22
CA ARG A 416 -18.13 18.89 -26.15
C ARG A 416 -17.54 18.47 -24.82
N VAL A 417 -17.42 19.39 -23.87
CA VAL A 417 -16.93 19.11 -22.52
C VAL A 417 -17.98 19.45 -21.46
N TRP A 418 -18.14 18.56 -20.49
CA TRP A 418 -19.02 18.76 -19.34
C TRP A 418 -18.26 18.47 -18.04
N GLY A 419 -18.03 19.48 -17.20
CA GLY A 419 -17.30 19.30 -15.94
C GLY A 419 -15.80 18.99 -16.10
N VAL A 420 -15.23 19.27 -17.28
CA VAL A 420 -13.78 19.19 -17.51
C VAL A 420 -13.13 20.48 -17.02
N ASN A 421 -12.03 20.38 -16.27
CA ASN A 421 -11.35 21.55 -15.73
C ASN A 421 -10.74 22.44 -16.82
N GLU A 422 -10.54 23.73 -16.50
CA GLU A 422 -10.04 24.73 -17.45
C GLU A 422 -8.65 24.38 -18.00
N LYS A 423 -7.78 23.78 -17.17
CA LYS A 423 -6.42 23.38 -17.56
C LYS A 423 -6.45 22.34 -18.69
N ALA A 424 -7.29 21.31 -18.56
CA ALA A 424 -7.48 20.27 -19.56
C ALA A 424 -8.14 20.80 -20.83
N ALA A 425 -9.15 21.67 -20.70
CA ALA A 425 -9.79 22.32 -21.85
C ALA A 425 -8.80 23.18 -22.65
N ALA A 426 -8.03 24.03 -21.96
CA ALA A 426 -7.00 24.87 -22.59
C ALA A 426 -5.90 24.04 -23.26
N PHE A 427 -5.47 22.93 -22.63
CA PHE A 427 -4.49 22.02 -23.20
C PHE A 427 -5.00 21.37 -24.50
N MET A 428 -6.23 20.86 -24.52
CA MET A 428 -6.85 20.33 -25.75
C MET A 428 -6.90 21.39 -26.87
N THR A 429 -7.31 22.62 -26.54
CA THR A 429 -7.30 23.73 -27.50
C THR A 429 -5.89 24.03 -28.04
N SER A 430 -4.87 24.00 -27.18
CA SER A 430 -3.47 24.18 -27.60
C SER A 430 -2.98 23.09 -28.55
N CYS A 431 -3.55 21.88 -28.47
CA CYS A 431 -3.30 20.77 -29.38
C CYS A 431 -4.19 20.79 -30.64
N GLY A 432 -4.92 21.88 -30.91
CA GLY A 432 -5.74 22.05 -32.11
C GLY A 432 -7.16 21.46 -32.03
N VAL A 433 -7.62 21.03 -30.85
CA VAL A 433 -8.99 20.54 -30.65
C VAL A 433 -9.96 21.71 -30.56
N ASN A 434 -11.07 21.64 -31.30
CA ASN A 434 -12.19 22.57 -31.12
C ASN A 434 -13.02 22.14 -29.89
N VAL A 435 -12.77 22.76 -28.75
CA VAL A 435 -13.40 22.44 -27.47
C VAL A 435 -14.60 23.36 -27.25
N LEU A 436 -15.78 22.77 -27.09
CA LEU A 436 -17.04 23.49 -26.91
C LEU A 436 -17.71 23.07 -25.59
N PRO A 437 -18.37 23.98 -24.85
CA PRO A 437 -19.11 23.58 -23.66
C PRO A 437 -20.30 22.70 -24.04
N PHE A 438 -20.60 21.71 -23.19
CA PHE A 438 -21.80 20.88 -23.29
C PHE A 438 -22.98 21.54 -22.53
N SER A 439 -24.01 21.92 -23.28
CA SER A 439 -25.19 22.62 -22.74
C SER A 439 -26.51 21.87 -22.98
N GLY A 440 -26.48 20.64 -23.50
CA GLY A 440 -27.66 19.89 -23.95
C GLY A 440 -27.38 19.18 -25.27
N GLU A 441 -28.33 19.21 -26.20
CA GLU A 441 -28.25 18.50 -27.50
C GLU A 441 -26.89 18.68 -28.20
N THR A 442 -26.34 17.56 -28.68
CA THR A 442 -25.02 17.50 -29.32
C THR A 442 -25.01 16.48 -30.46
N ASP A 443 -24.29 16.84 -31.52
CA ASP A 443 -23.90 16.02 -32.66
C ASP A 443 -22.38 15.73 -32.65
N LEU A 444 -21.71 16.03 -31.53
CA LEU A 444 -20.28 15.83 -31.32
C LEU A 444 -20.04 14.86 -30.16
N PRO A 445 -18.88 14.16 -30.14
CA PRO A 445 -18.44 13.40 -28.99
C PRO A 445 -18.35 14.26 -27.73
N VAL A 446 -18.61 13.67 -26.57
CA VAL A 446 -18.61 14.38 -25.28
C VAL A 446 -17.57 13.77 -24.34
N ILE A 447 -16.77 14.63 -23.69
CA ILE A 447 -15.93 14.25 -22.55
C ILE A 447 -16.57 14.82 -21.29
N VAL A 448 -16.83 13.94 -20.33
CA VAL A 448 -17.44 14.25 -19.04
C VAL A 448 -16.38 14.10 -17.94
N GLY A 449 -16.16 15.16 -17.17
CA GLY A 449 -15.32 15.19 -15.98
C GLY A 449 -16.16 15.11 -14.70
N ASN A 450 -16.04 16.11 -13.81
CA ASN A 450 -16.85 16.22 -12.59
C ASN A 450 -17.76 17.47 -12.62
N PRO A 451 -18.89 17.45 -13.33
CA PRO A 451 -19.73 18.63 -13.46
C PRO A 451 -20.51 18.93 -12.17
N GLU A 452 -20.49 20.18 -11.70
CA GLU A 452 -21.27 20.62 -10.52
C GLU A 452 -22.78 20.44 -10.71
N ASP A 453 -23.26 20.53 -11.97
CA ASP A 453 -24.66 20.36 -12.35
C ASP A 453 -24.98 18.93 -12.82
N HIS A 454 -24.28 17.92 -12.28
CA HIS A 454 -24.54 16.49 -12.53
C HIS A 454 -25.98 16.05 -12.20
N GLY A 455 -26.76 16.87 -11.49
CA GLY A 455 -28.19 16.66 -11.23
C GLY A 455 -29.11 16.88 -12.45
N ASP A 456 -28.64 17.53 -13.52
CA ASP A 456 -29.47 17.91 -14.69
C ASP A 456 -29.85 16.71 -15.57
N ASP A 457 -31.09 16.22 -15.43
CA ASP A 457 -31.62 15.11 -16.21
C ASP A 457 -31.73 15.38 -17.71
N ALA A 458 -31.88 16.64 -18.14
CA ALA A 458 -31.95 16.97 -19.56
C ALA A 458 -30.60 16.72 -20.25
N LYS A 459 -29.49 17.00 -19.55
CA LYS A 459 -28.14 16.69 -20.03
C LYS A 459 -27.89 15.19 -20.12
N TRP A 460 -28.27 14.41 -19.11
CA TRP A 460 -28.18 12.95 -19.17
C TRP A 460 -29.01 12.34 -20.30
N ASN A 461 -30.25 12.81 -20.49
CA ASN A 461 -31.08 12.42 -21.63
C ASN A 461 -30.38 12.74 -22.96
N SER A 462 -29.80 13.92 -23.08
CA SER A 462 -29.08 14.34 -24.28
C SER A 462 -27.86 13.46 -24.58
N LEU A 463 -27.07 13.08 -23.57
CA LEU A 463 -25.96 12.14 -23.75
C LEU A 463 -26.42 10.79 -24.30
N ARG A 464 -27.54 10.26 -23.78
CA ARG A 464 -28.13 9.00 -24.27
C ARG A 464 -28.57 9.11 -25.72
N THR A 465 -29.31 10.17 -26.07
CA THR A 465 -29.74 10.42 -27.45
C THR A 465 -28.56 10.60 -28.40
N ALA A 466 -27.50 11.31 -27.99
CA ALA A 466 -26.29 11.46 -28.79
C ALA A 466 -25.61 10.10 -29.05
N ALA A 467 -25.54 9.25 -28.03
CA ALA A 467 -24.98 7.91 -28.16
C ALA A 467 -25.82 7.02 -29.10
N GLU A 468 -27.15 7.07 -29.00
CA GLU A 468 -28.06 6.40 -29.96
C GLU A 468 -27.83 6.87 -31.40
N ASN A 469 -27.50 8.14 -31.57
CA ASN A 469 -27.26 8.76 -32.87
C ASN A 469 -25.87 8.51 -33.46
N GLY A 470 -24.97 7.84 -32.75
CA GLY A 470 -23.65 7.46 -33.26
C GLY A 470 -22.47 8.18 -32.60
N HIS A 471 -22.72 9.07 -31.65
CA HIS A 471 -21.66 9.82 -30.97
C HIS A 471 -21.11 9.04 -29.78
N LYS A 472 -19.85 9.33 -29.42
CA LYS A 472 -19.18 8.68 -28.30
C LYS A 472 -19.16 9.60 -27.09
N THR A 473 -19.42 9.04 -25.91
CA THR A 473 -19.31 9.75 -24.63
C THR A 473 -18.21 9.10 -23.79
N VAL A 474 -17.28 9.89 -23.28
CA VAL A 474 -16.22 9.41 -22.37
C VAL A 474 -16.40 10.06 -21.01
N PHE A 475 -16.51 9.24 -19.97
CA PHE A 475 -16.39 9.68 -18.60
C PHE A 475 -14.93 9.49 -18.17
N MET A 476 -14.20 10.59 -17.96
CA MET A 476 -12.77 10.61 -17.61
C MET A 476 -12.55 11.12 -16.19
N GLN A 477 -13.35 10.63 -15.25
CA GLN A 477 -13.26 11.00 -13.84
C GLN A 477 -13.92 9.91 -12.98
N SER A 478 -13.11 9.13 -12.27
CA SER A 478 -13.61 8.00 -11.45
C SER A 478 -14.46 8.48 -10.27
N ARG A 479 -14.14 9.65 -9.70
CA ARG A 479 -14.84 10.19 -8.53
C ARG A 479 -16.31 10.48 -8.77
N LEU A 480 -16.72 10.82 -10.00
CA LEU A 480 -18.12 11.11 -10.30
C LEU A 480 -19.04 9.95 -9.89
N PHE A 481 -18.66 8.72 -10.22
CA PHE A 481 -19.45 7.53 -9.91
C PHE A 481 -19.12 6.90 -8.54
N LEU A 482 -17.97 7.25 -7.97
CA LEU A 482 -17.63 6.84 -6.59
C LEU A 482 -18.40 7.67 -5.56
N ASP A 483 -18.42 8.99 -5.74
CA ASP A 483 -19.07 9.94 -4.84
C ASP A 483 -20.60 9.98 -5.06
N HIS A 484 -21.06 9.65 -6.28
CA HIS A 484 -22.48 9.60 -6.66
C HIS A 484 -22.88 8.28 -7.37
N PRO A 485 -22.96 7.14 -6.64
CA PRO A 485 -23.28 5.84 -7.22
C PRO A 485 -24.64 5.78 -7.94
N GLU A 486 -25.59 6.64 -7.56
CA GLU A 486 -26.91 6.74 -8.19
C GLU A 486 -26.86 7.24 -9.65
N LEU A 487 -25.79 7.93 -10.04
CA LEU A 487 -25.62 8.43 -11.41
C LEU A 487 -25.34 7.31 -12.41
N THR A 488 -24.91 6.13 -11.96
CA THR A 488 -24.71 4.97 -12.83
C THR A 488 -25.97 4.64 -13.62
N ALA A 489 -27.15 4.67 -12.97
CA ALA A 489 -28.45 4.46 -13.61
C ALA A 489 -28.79 5.54 -14.65
N LYS A 490 -28.26 6.76 -14.51
CA LYS A 490 -28.48 7.85 -15.47
C LYS A 490 -27.69 7.65 -16.77
N THR A 491 -26.65 6.84 -16.77
CA THR A 491 -25.87 6.59 -17.99
C THR A 491 -26.65 5.79 -19.04
N GLY A 492 -27.53 4.88 -18.61
CA GLY A 492 -28.48 4.14 -19.45
C GLY A 492 -27.87 3.07 -20.37
N PHE A 493 -26.59 2.69 -20.21
CA PHE A 493 -25.95 1.66 -21.06
C PHE A 493 -25.73 0.32 -20.36
N ALA A 494 -25.47 0.31 -19.05
CA ALA A 494 -25.31 -0.90 -18.23
C ALA A 494 -25.33 -0.56 -16.74
N ASP A 495 -25.63 -1.56 -15.91
CA ASP A 495 -25.36 -1.49 -14.48
C ASP A 495 -23.88 -1.74 -14.23
N PHE A 496 -23.23 -0.82 -13.52
CA PHE A 496 -21.84 -0.96 -13.09
C PHE A 496 -21.65 -0.29 -11.72
N ARG A 497 -20.57 -0.64 -11.04
CA ARG A 497 -20.13 -0.01 -9.79
C ARG A 497 -18.72 0.50 -9.95
N CYS A 498 -18.46 1.70 -9.47
CA CYS A 498 -17.12 2.20 -9.24
C CYS A 498 -16.71 1.77 -7.83
N VAL A 499 -15.58 1.07 -7.70
CA VAL A 499 -15.10 0.52 -6.43
C VAL A 499 -13.70 1.02 -6.17
N TYR A 500 -13.51 1.70 -5.03
CA TYR A 500 -12.18 2.08 -4.56
C TYR A 500 -11.45 0.86 -4.00
N THR A 501 -10.17 0.73 -4.32
CA THR A 501 -9.28 -0.28 -3.73
C THR A 501 -8.09 0.43 -3.15
N GLN A 502 -7.81 0.16 -1.87
CA GLN A 502 -6.61 0.67 -1.23
C GLN A 502 -5.39 -0.05 -1.80
N ASP A 503 -4.66 0.62 -2.69
CA ASP A 503 -3.43 0.10 -3.30
C ASP A 503 -2.23 0.26 -2.38
N PHE A 504 -2.33 -0.28 -1.17
CA PHE A 504 -1.20 -0.38 -0.26
C PHE A 504 -0.35 -1.63 -0.60
N LEU A 505 0.28 -2.24 0.41
CA LEU A 505 0.97 -3.53 0.33
C LEU A 505 0.35 -4.53 -0.65
N TYR A 506 -0.98 -4.67 -0.66
CA TYR A 506 -1.73 -5.52 -1.59
C TYR A 506 -2.42 -4.68 -2.66
N HIS A 507 -1.68 -4.32 -3.71
CA HIS A 507 -2.21 -3.52 -4.81
C HIS A 507 -2.65 -4.36 -6.01
N LYS A 508 -3.53 -3.76 -6.81
CA LYS A 508 -3.93 -4.29 -8.11
C LYS A 508 -2.94 -3.85 -9.19
N GLU A 509 -2.90 -4.62 -10.27
CA GLU A 509 -2.14 -4.30 -11.47
C GLU A 509 -3.10 -3.96 -12.61
N TYR A 510 -2.69 -3.09 -13.52
CA TYR A 510 -3.46 -2.77 -14.73
C TYR A 510 -2.72 -3.16 -16.00
N VAL A 511 -3.48 -3.70 -16.95
CA VAL A 511 -3.00 -4.17 -18.24
C VAL A 511 -3.78 -3.43 -19.33
N PRO A 512 -3.17 -2.43 -20.00
CA PRO A 512 -3.73 -1.79 -21.18
C PRO A 512 -3.71 -2.75 -22.38
N MET A 513 -4.84 -2.85 -23.06
CA MET A 513 -4.97 -3.62 -24.29
C MET A 513 -4.31 -2.87 -25.46
N PRO A 514 -3.92 -3.56 -26.56
CA PRO A 514 -3.51 -2.89 -27.79
C PRO A 514 -4.67 -2.06 -28.35
N HIS A 515 -4.67 -0.77 -28.05
CA HIS A 515 -5.79 0.13 -28.33
C HIS A 515 -5.28 1.54 -28.65
N PRO A 516 -5.90 2.29 -29.60
CA PRO A 516 -5.44 3.62 -30.01
C PRO A 516 -5.31 4.65 -28.89
N ILE A 517 -6.01 4.48 -27.77
CA ILE A 517 -5.88 5.35 -26.59
C ILE A 517 -4.46 5.28 -26.00
N PHE A 518 -3.78 4.15 -26.13
CA PHE A 518 -2.42 3.94 -25.63
C PHE A 518 -1.35 4.10 -26.73
N ASP A 519 -1.68 4.64 -27.91
CA ASP A 519 -0.70 4.86 -28.99
C ASP A 519 0.48 5.72 -28.50
N GLY A 520 1.70 5.21 -28.67
CA GLY A 520 2.93 5.87 -28.21
C GLY A 520 3.29 5.61 -26.75
N LEU A 521 2.49 4.85 -26.00
CA LEU A 521 2.79 4.40 -24.65
C LEU A 521 3.41 3.00 -24.64
N ARG A 522 4.11 2.66 -23.56
CA ARG A 522 4.75 1.35 -23.39
C ARG A 522 3.67 0.25 -23.35
N PRO A 523 3.80 -0.84 -24.13
CA PRO A 523 2.90 -1.98 -24.05
C PRO A 523 3.20 -2.85 -22.82
N GLY A 524 2.23 -3.68 -22.43
CA GLY A 524 2.32 -4.52 -21.24
C GLY A 524 1.63 -3.90 -20.03
N MET A 525 1.80 -4.50 -18.86
CA MET A 525 1.32 -3.99 -17.57
C MET A 525 1.79 -2.55 -17.33
N MET A 526 0.93 -1.73 -16.72
CA MET A 526 1.23 -0.34 -16.39
C MET A 526 2.40 -0.29 -15.40
N ASP A 527 3.54 0.19 -15.89
CA ASP A 527 4.70 0.46 -15.06
C ASP A 527 4.39 1.66 -14.14
N LEU A 528 4.28 1.41 -12.84
CA LEU A 528 3.98 2.38 -11.79
C LEU A 528 4.88 3.63 -11.85
N ASP A 529 6.14 3.48 -12.25
CA ASP A 529 7.06 4.61 -12.40
C ASP A 529 6.80 5.41 -13.68
N TYR A 530 6.26 4.76 -14.71
CA TYR A 530 5.99 5.41 -15.98
C TYR A 530 4.68 6.21 -15.94
N VAL A 531 3.64 5.64 -15.32
CA VAL A 531 2.31 6.26 -15.23
C VAL A 531 2.17 7.15 -13.99
N SER A 532 2.83 6.80 -12.88
CA SER A 532 2.86 7.57 -11.62
C SER A 532 1.45 8.06 -11.21
N THR A 533 1.28 9.35 -10.98
CA THR A 533 0.04 9.99 -10.51
C THR A 533 -1.20 9.80 -11.39
N VAL A 534 -1.05 9.25 -12.60
CA VAL A 534 -2.18 8.90 -13.49
C VAL A 534 -2.79 7.54 -13.15
N PHE A 535 -2.08 6.70 -12.37
CA PHE A 535 -2.57 5.39 -11.96
C PHE A 535 -3.86 5.51 -11.15
N PRO A 536 -4.95 4.81 -11.53
CA PRO A 536 -6.21 4.90 -10.81
C PRO A 536 -6.27 3.98 -9.58
N HIS A 537 -6.93 4.45 -8.52
CA HIS A 537 -7.23 3.61 -7.35
C HIS A 537 -8.63 2.97 -7.43
N GLU A 538 -9.46 3.40 -8.37
CA GLU A 538 -10.80 2.87 -8.60
C GLU A 538 -10.88 1.87 -9.75
N THR A 539 -11.80 0.92 -9.63
CA THR A 539 -12.10 -0.09 -10.64
C THR A 539 -13.57 -0.07 -11.02
N ILE A 540 -13.87 -0.56 -12.22
CA ILE A 540 -15.24 -0.75 -12.69
C ILE A 540 -15.60 -2.23 -12.56
N GLU A 541 -16.67 -2.51 -11.82
CA GLU A 541 -17.29 -3.82 -11.69
C GLU A 541 -18.65 -3.84 -12.40
N THR A 542 -18.88 -4.84 -13.23
CA THR A 542 -20.16 -5.03 -13.94
C THR A 542 -20.37 -6.50 -14.29
N GLU A 543 -21.63 -6.92 -14.34
CA GLU A 543 -22.03 -8.21 -14.93
C GLU A 543 -22.05 -8.16 -16.46
N ALA A 544 -22.08 -6.95 -17.04
CA ALA A 544 -21.93 -6.78 -18.48
C ALA A 544 -20.52 -7.20 -18.94
N SER A 545 -20.39 -7.49 -20.23
CA SER A 545 -19.10 -7.79 -20.86
C SER A 545 -18.77 -6.70 -21.89
N PRO A 546 -18.39 -5.50 -21.44
CA PRO A 546 -17.92 -4.44 -22.34
C PRO A 546 -16.63 -4.84 -23.05
N GLU A 547 -16.27 -4.07 -24.08
CA GLU A 547 -14.96 -4.20 -24.71
C GLU A 547 -13.88 -3.69 -23.74
N PRO A 548 -12.91 -4.54 -23.32
CA PRO A 548 -11.84 -4.11 -22.43
C PRO A 548 -10.85 -3.24 -23.21
N ILE A 549 -10.64 -2.02 -22.74
CA ILE A 549 -9.55 -1.14 -23.21
C ILE A 549 -8.36 -1.24 -22.25
N CYS A 550 -8.63 -1.30 -20.94
CA CYS A 550 -7.65 -1.59 -19.91
C CYS A 550 -8.33 -2.32 -18.76
N SER A 551 -7.75 -3.43 -18.31
CA SER A 551 -8.30 -4.27 -17.26
C SER A 551 -7.31 -4.42 -16.12
N GLY A 552 -7.78 -4.66 -14.90
CA GLY A 552 -6.93 -4.87 -13.75
C GLY A 552 -7.24 -6.15 -13.00
N PHE A 553 -6.27 -6.65 -12.25
CA PHE A 553 -6.43 -7.83 -11.43
C PHE A 553 -5.67 -7.67 -10.11
N VAL A 554 -6.13 -8.40 -9.10
CA VAL A 554 -5.49 -8.50 -7.79
C VAL A 554 -5.63 -9.93 -7.26
N THR A 555 -4.59 -10.42 -6.60
CA THR A 555 -4.47 -11.77 -6.01
C THR A 555 -3.77 -11.66 -4.65
N GLY A 556 -4.21 -12.44 -3.67
CA GLY A 556 -3.67 -12.41 -2.31
C GLY A 556 -4.00 -11.15 -1.51
N SER A 557 -5.04 -10.37 -1.86
CA SER A 557 -5.38 -9.14 -1.13
C SER A 557 -6.44 -9.38 -0.06
N ILE A 558 -6.13 -9.06 1.20
CA ILE A 558 -7.09 -9.20 2.33
C ILE A 558 -8.28 -8.25 2.24
N TRP A 559 -8.20 -7.20 1.42
CA TRP A 559 -9.28 -6.22 1.22
C TRP A 559 -10.26 -6.61 0.13
N VAL A 560 -10.04 -7.76 -0.51
CA VAL A 560 -10.84 -8.25 -1.62
C VAL A 560 -11.48 -9.56 -1.19
N GLU A 561 -12.79 -9.68 -1.37
CA GLU A 561 -13.51 -10.91 -1.06
C GLU A 561 -12.89 -12.09 -1.83
N GLY A 562 -12.59 -13.19 -1.14
CA GLY A 562 -11.89 -14.34 -1.72
C GLY A 562 -10.44 -14.06 -2.13
N ALA A 563 -9.88 -12.90 -1.75
CA ALA A 563 -8.54 -12.41 -2.07
C ALA A 563 -8.20 -12.31 -3.56
N TYR A 564 -9.20 -12.36 -4.43
CA TYR A 564 -9.03 -12.27 -5.88
C TYR A 564 -10.13 -11.45 -6.53
N ARG A 565 -9.73 -10.61 -7.49
CA ARG A 565 -10.68 -9.89 -8.35
C ARG A 565 -10.03 -9.53 -9.68
N SER A 566 -10.77 -9.71 -10.76
CA SER A 566 -10.52 -9.03 -12.04
C SER A 566 -11.57 -7.93 -12.24
N SER A 567 -11.16 -6.82 -12.86
CA SER A 567 -11.99 -5.62 -13.02
C SER A 567 -11.59 -4.83 -14.27
N TYR A 568 -12.39 -3.84 -14.66
CA TYR A 568 -12.01 -2.92 -15.73
C TYR A 568 -11.46 -1.60 -15.15
N SER A 569 -10.54 -0.98 -15.88
CA SER A 569 -10.05 0.40 -15.64
C SER A 569 -10.56 1.35 -16.71
N ILE A 570 -10.51 0.88 -17.96
CA ILE A 570 -11.10 1.55 -19.11
C ILE A 570 -11.89 0.51 -19.90
N ALA A 571 -13.16 0.78 -20.14
CA ALA A 571 -14.03 -0.13 -20.87
C ALA A 571 -15.01 0.65 -21.76
N GLU A 572 -15.37 0.05 -22.89
CA GLU A 572 -16.30 0.63 -23.86
C GLU A 572 -17.56 -0.24 -24.02
N TRP A 573 -18.72 0.39 -23.86
CA TRP A 573 -20.02 -0.20 -24.11
C TRP A 573 -20.58 0.34 -25.42
N LYS A 574 -20.95 -0.54 -26.35
CA LYS A 574 -21.72 -0.15 -27.53
C LYS A 574 -23.17 0.15 -27.12
N THR A 575 -23.68 1.30 -27.52
CA THR A 575 -25.06 1.69 -27.27
C THR A 575 -25.61 2.41 -28.51
N GLY A 576 -26.75 1.93 -29.02
CA GLY A 576 -27.28 2.35 -30.32
C GLY A 576 -26.23 2.25 -31.44
N ARG A 577 -25.95 3.38 -32.11
CA ARG A 577 -24.88 3.48 -33.13
C ARG A 577 -23.54 3.98 -32.60
N GLY A 578 -23.51 4.48 -31.36
CA GLY A 578 -22.34 5.08 -30.72
C GLY A 578 -21.77 4.19 -29.62
N SER A 579 -21.08 4.80 -28.66
CA SER A 579 -20.58 4.09 -27.49
C SER A 579 -20.33 4.99 -26.29
N VAL A 580 -20.29 4.36 -25.12
CA VAL A 580 -19.90 5.01 -23.86
C VAL A 580 -18.62 4.38 -23.36
N ILE A 581 -17.66 5.21 -22.98
CA ILE A 581 -16.37 4.81 -22.44
C ILE A 581 -16.29 5.31 -21.01
N LEU A 582 -16.00 4.41 -20.07
CA LEU A 582 -15.61 4.78 -18.72
C LEU A 582 -14.10 4.69 -18.61
N SER A 583 -13.45 5.69 -18.04
CA SER A 583 -12.00 5.76 -17.84
C SER A 583 -11.70 6.17 -16.40
N MET A 584 -11.12 5.25 -15.64
CA MET A 584 -10.71 5.49 -14.24
C MET A 584 -9.39 6.26 -14.07
N PRO A 585 -8.37 6.14 -14.95
CA PRO A 585 -7.10 6.87 -14.77
C PRO A 585 -7.29 8.37 -14.54
N TYR A 586 -6.50 8.95 -13.63
CA TYR A 586 -6.56 10.36 -13.21
C TYR A 586 -5.98 11.31 -14.27
N VAL A 587 -6.54 11.26 -15.48
CA VAL A 587 -6.06 12.00 -16.64
C VAL A 587 -6.30 13.50 -16.48
N LEU A 588 -7.53 13.90 -16.14
CA LEU A 588 -7.90 15.32 -16.12
C LEU A 588 -7.18 16.09 -15.00
N GLU A 589 -6.86 15.41 -13.90
CA GLU A 589 -6.18 15.92 -12.71
C GLU A 589 -4.71 16.20 -12.96
N ASN A 590 -4.10 15.50 -13.92
CA ASN A 590 -2.65 15.49 -14.14
C ASN A 590 -2.21 16.15 -15.45
N ILE A 591 -3.13 16.77 -16.20
CA ILE A 591 -2.78 17.46 -17.45
C ILE A 591 -1.74 18.54 -17.21
N GLY A 592 -0.66 18.52 -17.99
CA GLY A 592 0.46 19.44 -17.90
C GLY A 592 1.46 19.15 -16.76
N ASP A 593 1.14 18.21 -15.87
CA ASP A 593 1.98 17.80 -14.74
C ASP A 593 2.56 16.38 -14.94
N ASN A 594 1.85 15.52 -15.68
CA ASN A 594 2.32 14.18 -16.05
C ASN A 594 2.14 13.93 -17.57
N PRO A 595 3.23 13.66 -18.33
CA PRO A 595 3.15 13.49 -19.78
C PRO A 595 2.20 12.38 -20.25
N ILE A 596 1.95 11.37 -19.41
CA ILE A 596 1.04 10.27 -19.74
C ILE A 596 -0.40 10.75 -19.79
N ALA A 597 -0.79 11.66 -18.90
CA ALA A 597 -2.12 12.26 -18.91
C ALA A 597 -2.37 13.01 -20.22
N ASP A 598 -1.39 13.81 -20.65
CA ASP A 598 -1.43 14.57 -21.89
C ASP A 598 -1.62 13.64 -23.12
N ILE A 599 -0.84 12.56 -23.19
CA ILE A 599 -0.93 11.57 -24.28
C ILE A 599 -2.30 10.88 -24.27
N LEU A 600 -2.74 10.37 -23.11
CA LEU A 600 -4.01 9.65 -22.98
C LEU A 600 -5.20 10.54 -23.36
N LEU A 601 -5.21 11.81 -22.96
CA LEU A 601 -6.28 12.74 -23.30
C LEU A 601 -6.35 12.96 -24.81
N ILE A 602 -5.23 13.29 -25.45
CA ILE A 602 -5.20 13.56 -26.90
C ILE A 602 -5.51 12.31 -27.73
N ASN A 603 -5.02 11.14 -27.32
CA ASN A 603 -5.37 9.89 -27.98
C ASN A 603 -6.85 9.54 -27.80
N THR A 604 -7.42 9.80 -26.63
CA THR A 604 -8.86 9.64 -26.38
C THR A 604 -9.67 10.56 -27.29
N VAL A 605 -9.31 11.84 -27.40
CA VAL A 605 -9.97 12.81 -28.30
C VAL A 605 -9.94 12.30 -29.75
N LYS A 606 -8.78 11.85 -30.23
CA LYS A 606 -8.64 11.27 -31.58
C LYS A 606 -9.51 10.04 -31.75
N TYR A 607 -9.53 9.14 -30.77
CA TYR A 607 -10.29 7.90 -30.83
C TYR A 607 -11.81 8.13 -30.87
N ILE A 608 -12.31 9.11 -30.11
CA ILE A 608 -13.75 9.37 -30.07
C ILE A 608 -14.29 10.16 -31.26
N ASN A 609 -13.40 10.81 -32.02
CA ASN A 609 -13.72 11.50 -33.27
C ASN A 609 -13.59 10.59 -34.51
N ARG A 610 -13.12 9.35 -34.36
CA ARG A 610 -13.17 8.30 -35.39
C ARG A 610 -14.51 7.58 -35.33
#